data_AF-A0A1M5A024-F1
#
_entry.id   AF-A0A1M5A024-F1
#
_cell.length_a   1.000
_cell.length_b   1.000
_cell.length_c   1.000
_cell.angle_alpha   90.00
_cell.angle_beta   90.00
_cell.angle_gamma   90.00
#
_symmetry.space_group_name_H-M   'P 1'
#
loop_
_entity.id
_entity.type
_entity.pdbx_description
1 polymer ?
#
loop_
_entity_poly.entity_id
_entity_poly.type
_entity_poly.pdbx_seq_one_letter_code
_entity_poly.pdbx_strand_id
1 'polypeptide(L)'
;MRRRKRNNLSEKVKIRDGHKCQVCNSPKELEAHHLFAQNIYPQLIRDLDNMITLCHKCHLSFHRFCPGGVNKGEDFVRFLDDLYENHQHASARGLKKRLKPTIEVLSQRVQRTNSKTLSQDKNQKRIKKGESCLLTKLQPLAELDLQQLEPSYRLQVLISNEQKELLCQYSNEFKYSQLHQIKKRFRQLLSMGLIEDEGR
;
A
#
# COMPACT_ATOMS: atom_id res chain seq x y z
N MET A 1 -43.85 -2.01 -3.26
CA MET A 1 -42.38 -2.03 -3.55
C MET A 1 -41.59 -1.62 -2.31
N ARG A 2 -40.83 -2.54 -1.69
CA ARG A 2 -39.91 -2.17 -0.58
C ARG A 2 -38.71 -1.44 -1.17
N ARG A 3 -38.64 -0.12 -0.97
CA ARG A 3 -37.47 0.71 -1.28
C ARG A 3 -36.28 0.10 -0.52
N ARG A 4 -35.38 -0.63 -1.19
CA ARG A 4 -34.14 -1.13 -0.57
C ARG A 4 -33.40 0.10 -0.02
N LYS A 5 -33.39 0.24 1.30
CA LYS A 5 -32.69 1.33 2.00
C LYS A 5 -31.25 1.31 1.49
N ARG A 6 -30.82 2.33 0.73
CA ARG A 6 -29.42 2.46 0.33
C ARG A 6 -28.64 2.55 1.62
N ASN A 7 -27.93 1.48 1.98
CA ASN A 7 -26.97 1.49 3.06
C ASN A 7 -25.83 2.40 2.61
N ASN A 8 -25.92 3.70 2.92
CA ASN A 8 -24.88 4.66 2.62
C ASN A 8 -23.75 4.49 3.65
N LEU A 9 -22.92 3.48 3.44
CA LEU A 9 -21.76 3.17 4.27
C LEU A 9 -20.81 4.38 4.39
N SER A 10 -20.63 5.11 3.28
CA SER A 10 -19.84 6.34 3.23
C SER A 10 -20.39 7.43 4.16
N GLU A 11 -21.70 7.51 4.37
CA GLU A 11 -22.29 8.43 5.33
C GLU A 11 -22.10 7.95 6.77
N LYS A 12 -22.32 6.64 7.01
CA LYS A 12 -22.14 6.05 8.35
C LYS A 12 -20.71 6.22 8.86
N VAL A 13 -19.71 6.04 8.01
CA VAL A 13 -18.30 6.21 8.39
C VAL A 13 -17.99 7.67 8.70
N LYS A 14 -18.54 8.62 7.92
CA LYS A 14 -18.40 10.06 8.19
C LYS A 14 -19.03 10.46 9.53
N ILE A 15 -20.22 9.93 9.84
CA ILE A 15 -20.88 10.15 11.13
C ILE A 15 -20.04 9.59 12.28
N ARG A 16 -19.57 8.33 12.17
CA ARG A 16 -18.70 7.69 13.17
C ARG A 16 -17.43 8.50 13.43
N ASP A 17 -16.86 9.05 12.37
CA ASP A 17 -15.61 9.81 12.40
C ASP A 17 -15.82 11.30 12.72
N GLY A 18 -17.05 11.70 13.07
CA GLY A 18 -17.39 13.05 13.51
C GLY A 18 -17.30 14.10 12.40
N HIS A 19 -17.52 13.71 11.15
CA HIS A 19 -17.37 14.54 9.96
C HIS A 19 -16.00 15.23 9.88
N LYS A 20 -14.94 14.49 10.23
CA LYS A 20 -13.57 14.98 10.18
C LYS A 20 -12.65 13.91 9.61
N CYS A 21 -11.69 14.37 8.82
CA CYS A 21 -10.57 13.54 8.38
C CYS A 21 -9.86 12.94 9.60
N GLN A 22 -9.74 11.62 9.66
CA GLN A 22 -9.09 10.97 10.80
C GLN A 22 -7.59 11.23 10.87
N VAL A 23 -6.96 11.60 9.75
CA VAL A 23 -5.53 11.91 9.68
C VAL A 23 -5.25 13.35 10.14
N CYS A 24 -5.95 14.35 9.60
CA CYS A 24 -5.62 15.77 9.80
C CYS A 24 -6.73 16.61 10.46
N ASN A 25 -7.85 16.00 10.85
CA ASN A 25 -9.03 16.65 11.45
C ASN A 25 -9.76 17.68 10.56
N SER A 26 -9.37 17.87 9.29
CA SER A 26 -10.08 18.74 8.36
C SER A 26 -11.54 18.31 8.21
N PRO A 27 -12.52 19.23 8.25
CA PRO A 27 -13.93 18.95 7.96
C PRO A 27 -14.27 19.10 6.46
N LYS A 28 -13.29 19.48 5.62
CA LYS A 28 -13.51 19.80 4.19
C LYS A 28 -13.27 18.58 3.30
N GLU A 29 -14.07 18.48 2.25
CA GLU A 29 -13.89 17.52 1.13
C GLU A 29 -13.71 16.08 1.61
N LEU A 30 -14.68 15.60 2.41
CA LEU A 30 -14.59 14.31 3.08
C LEU A 30 -14.99 13.16 2.17
N GLU A 31 -14.14 12.14 2.14
CA GLU A 31 -14.25 10.93 1.34
C GLU A 31 -14.09 9.71 2.25
N ALA A 32 -14.79 8.63 1.91
CA ALA A 32 -14.67 7.36 2.61
C ALA A 32 -13.64 6.49 1.90
N HIS A 33 -12.59 6.11 2.61
CA HIS A 33 -11.49 5.31 2.10
C HIS A 33 -11.55 3.88 2.64
N HIS A 34 -11.29 2.88 1.79
CA HIS A 34 -11.21 1.48 2.22
C HIS A 34 -9.78 1.11 2.64
N LEU A 35 -9.60 0.65 3.89
CA LEU A 35 -8.30 0.21 4.42
C LEU A 35 -7.76 -1.03 3.68
N PHE A 36 -8.66 -1.93 3.30
CA PHE A 36 -8.43 -3.08 2.42
C PHE A 36 -9.19 -2.85 1.13
N ALA A 37 -8.48 -2.85 0.00
CA ALA A 37 -9.01 -2.49 -1.30
C ALA A 37 -10.19 -3.38 -1.72
N GLN A 38 -11.28 -2.75 -2.20
CA GLN A 38 -12.55 -3.42 -2.52
C GLN A 38 -12.44 -4.48 -3.62
N ASN A 39 -11.54 -4.28 -4.59
CA ASN A 39 -11.28 -5.18 -5.71
C ASN A 39 -10.57 -6.47 -5.25
N ILE A 40 -9.71 -6.38 -4.23
CA ILE A 40 -8.95 -7.52 -3.71
C ILE A 40 -9.70 -8.21 -2.56
N TYR A 41 -10.46 -7.45 -1.77
CA TYR A 41 -11.12 -7.94 -0.56
C TYR A 41 -12.64 -7.73 -0.62
N PRO A 42 -13.36 -8.40 -1.55
CA PRO A 42 -14.79 -8.21 -1.74
C PRO A 42 -15.63 -8.54 -0.49
N GLN A 43 -15.14 -9.44 0.36
CA GLN A 43 -15.75 -9.80 1.64
C GLN A 43 -15.77 -8.65 2.66
N LEU A 44 -14.94 -7.62 2.47
CA LEU A 44 -14.83 -6.46 3.37
C LEU A 44 -15.49 -5.18 2.82
N ILE A 45 -16.10 -5.19 1.64
CA ILE A 45 -16.69 -3.99 0.99
C ILE A 45 -17.78 -3.33 1.86
N ARG A 46 -18.53 -4.14 2.61
CA ARG A 46 -19.64 -3.67 3.46
C ARG A 46 -19.26 -3.53 4.93
N ASP A 47 -18.00 -3.73 5.25
CA ASP A 47 -17.50 -3.67 6.61
C ASP A 47 -17.17 -2.23 6.97
N LEU A 48 -17.89 -1.68 7.95
CA LEU A 48 -17.68 -0.31 8.39
C LEU A 48 -16.27 -0.13 9.00
N ASP A 49 -15.71 -1.18 9.60
CA ASP A 49 -14.37 -1.17 10.16
C ASP A 49 -13.28 -1.12 9.08
N ASN A 50 -13.62 -1.55 7.85
CA ASN A 50 -12.76 -1.43 6.69
C ASN A 50 -12.79 -0.02 6.08
N MET A 51 -13.59 0.90 6.62
CA MET A 51 -13.69 2.26 6.10
C MET A 51 -13.12 3.29 7.09
N ILE A 52 -12.51 4.35 6.55
CA ILE A 52 -12.03 5.50 7.29
C ILE A 52 -12.35 6.80 6.55
N THR A 53 -12.73 7.85 7.27
CA THR A 53 -12.99 9.16 6.69
C THR A 53 -11.69 9.94 6.52
N LEU A 54 -11.40 10.35 5.29
CA LEU A 54 -10.25 11.19 4.94
C LEU A 54 -10.73 12.45 4.22
N CYS A 55 -9.99 13.55 4.32
CA CYS A 55 -10.17 14.64 3.37
C CYS A 55 -9.49 14.29 2.04
N HIS A 56 -9.92 14.92 0.95
CA HIS A 56 -9.38 14.71 -0.39
C HIS A 56 -7.84 14.75 -0.44
N LYS A 57 -7.21 15.70 0.26
CA LYS A 57 -5.73 15.81 0.33
C LYS A 57 -5.06 14.58 0.95
N CYS A 58 -5.55 14.11 2.10
CA CYS A 58 -4.99 12.93 2.76
C CYS A 58 -5.30 11.66 1.98
N HIS A 59 -6.47 11.58 1.34
CA HIS A 59 -6.86 10.46 0.51
C HIS A 59 -5.96 10.33 -0.72
N LEU A 60 -5.73 11.43 -1.44
CA LEU A 60 -4.81 11.47 -2.58
C LEU A 60 -3.37 11.20 -2.16
N SER A 61 -2.93 11.72 -1.00
CA SER A 61 -1.60 11.43 -0.44
C SER A 61 -1.42 9.93 -0.20
N PHE A 62 -2.44 9.26 0.36
CA PHE A 62 -2.41 7.81 0.51
C PHE A 62 -2.34 7.08 -0.83
N HIS A 63 -3.11 7.48 -1.84
CA HIS A 63 -3.04 6.85 -3.17
C HIS A 63 -1.71 7.11 -3.89
N ARG A 64 -1.02 8.21 -3.59
CA ARG A 64 0.37 8.45 -4.04
C ARG A 64 1.37 7.57 -3.28
N PHE A 65 1.11 7.30 -2.00
CA PHE A 65 1.92 6.40 -1.19
C PHE A 65 1.72 4.92 -1.59
N CYS A 66 0.49 4.51 -1.90
CA CYS A 66 0.14 3.16 -2.31
C CYS A 66 -0.62 3.20 -3.65
N PRO A 67 0.10 3.24 -4.79
CA PRO A 67 -0.51 3.23 -6.11
C PRO A 67 -1.11 1.86 -6.46
N GLY A 68 -1.99 1.83 -7.45
CA GLY A 68 -2.53 0.57 -8.02
C GLY A 68 -3.78 0.02 -7.36
N GLY A 69 -4.27 0.61 -6.25
CA GLY A 69 -5.56 0.25 -5.67
C GLY A 69 -5.63 -1.20 -5.18
N VAL A 70 -4.52 -1.74 -4.70
CA VAL A 70 -4.40 -3.10 -4.14
C VAL A 70 -4.00 -3.08 -2.66
N ASN A 71 -4.33 -1.98 -1.97
CA ASN A 71 -3.88 -1.74 -0.61
C ASN A 71 -4.46 -2.73 0.41
N LYS A 72 -3.63 -3.06 1.38
CA LYS A 72 -3.96 -3.80 2.61
C LYS A 72 -3.94 -2.85 3.79
N GLY A 73 -4.57 -3.23 4.90
CA GLY A 73 -4.60 -2.40 6.09
C GLY A 73 -3.19 -2.02 6.59
N GLU A 74 -2.22 -2.91 6.47
CA GLU A 74 -0.82 -2.65 6.85
C GLU A 74 -0.19 -1.51 6.03
N ASP A 75 -0.62 -1.29 4.78
CA ASP A 75 -0.11 -0.22 3.93
C ASP A 75 -0.53 1.15 4.48
N PHE A 76 -1.75 1.23 5.02
CA PHE A 76 -2.23 2.44 5.70
C PHE A 76 -1.46 2.71 7.00
N VAL A 77 -1.08 1.67 7.75
CA VAL A 77 -0.20 1.83 8.93
C VAL A 77 1.14 2.43 8.54
N ARG A 78 1.76 1.93 7.47
CA ARG A 78 3.05 2.46 6.97
C ARG A 78 2.93 3.89 6.47
N PHE A 79 1.80 4.24 5.85
CA PHE A 79 1.50 5.63 5.48
C PHE A 79 1.45 6.55 6.71
N LEU A 80 0.82 6.13 7.81
CA LEU A 80 0.79 6.92 9.04
C LEU A 80 2.17 7.09 9.67
N ASP A 81 3.03 6.07 9.59
CA ASP A 81 4.42 6.18 10.03
C ASP A 81 5.19 7.21 9.18
N ASP A 82 5.06 7.16 7.86
CA ASP A 82 5.70 8.12 6.96
C ASP A 82 5.24 9.57 7.23
N LEU A 83 3.94 9.79 7.44
CA LEU A 83 3.41 11.11 7.81
C LEU A 83 3.97 11.64 9.14
N TYR A 84 4.17 10.76 10.11
CA TYR A 84 4.70 11.12 11.42
C TYR A 84 6.21 11.42 11.36
N GLU A 85 6.98 10.54 10.71
CA GLU A 85 8.43 10.70 10.52
C GLU A 85 8.77 11.96 9.71
N ASN A 86 7.94 12.31 8.73
CA ASN A 86 8.11 13.52 7.91
C ASN A 86 7.49 14.78 8.55
N HIS A 87 7.03 14.72 9.81
CA HIS A 87 6.40 15.83 10.54
C HIS A 87 5.19 16.48 9.83
N GLN A 88 4.51 15.75 8.94
CA GLN A 88 3.37 16.27 8.19
C GLN A 88 2.08 16.26 9.02
N HIS A 89 1.91 15.25 9.88
CA HIS A 89 0.73 15.12 10.74
C HIS A 89 1.05 14.51 12.12
N ALA A 90 1.10 15.35 13.16
CA ALA A 90 1.36 14.89 14.54
C ALA A 90 0.32 13.88 15.06
N SER A 91 -0.93 13.98 14.60
CA SER A 91 -2.03 13.06 14.93
C SER A 91 -1.85 11.64 14.38
N ALA A 92 -0.97 11.43 13.39
CA ALA A 92 -0.79 10.14 12.73
C ALA A 92 -0.37 9.03 13.71
N ARG A 93 0.49 9.35 14.71
CA ARG A 93 0.91 8.39 15.75
C ARG A 93 -0.27 7.92 16.61
N GLY A 94 -1.14 8.83 17.02
CA GLY A 94 -2.34 8.50 17.80
C GLY A 94 -3.35 7.67 16.99
N LEU A 95 -3.54 8.03 15.72
CA LEU A 95 -4.40 7.29 14.80
C LEU A 95 -3.89 5.86 14.57
N LYS A 96 -2.59 5.69 14.34
CA LYS A 96 -1.97 4.37 14.18
C LYS A 96 -2.27 3.46 15.38
N LYS A 97 -2.11 3.97 16.60
CA LYS A 97 -2.39 3.20 17.84
C LYS A 97 -3.84 2.73 17.89
N ARG A 98 -4.79 3.55 17.44
CA ARG A 98 -6.23 3.23 17.38
C ARG A 98 -6.58 2.21 16.28
N LEU A 99 -5.97 2.33 15.10
CA LEU A 99 -6.32 1.49 13.95
C LEU A 99 -5.66 0.10 13.96
N LYS A 100 -4.50 -0.05 14.62
CA LYS A 100 -3.74 -1.31 14.59
C LYS A 100 -4.56 -2.54 15.01
N PRO A 101 -5.34 -2.52 16.11
CA PRO A 101 -6.18 -3.66 16.48
C PRO A 101 -7.25 -3.98 15.44
N THR A 102 -7.91 -2.94 14.89
CA THR A 102 -8.95 -3.12 13.86
C THR A 102 -8.38 -3.77 12.59
N ILE A 103 -7.21 -3.31 12.15
CA ILE A 103 -6.51 -3.85 10.98
C ILE A 103 -6.13 -5.32 11.22
N GLU A 104 -5.62 -5.64 12.40
CA GLU A 104 -5.27 -7.03 12.76
C GLU A 104 -6.49 -7.96 12.71
N VAL A 105 -7.64 -7.53 13.25
CA VAL A 105 -8.89 -8.31 13.20
C VAL A 105 -9.39 -8.46 11.76
N LEU A 106 -9.26 -7.44 10.91
CA LEU A 106 -9.60 -7.53 9.48
C LEU A 106 -8.67 -8.50 8.73
N SER A 107 -7.35 -8.44 8.97
CA SER A 107 -6.38 -9.37 8.39
C SER A 107 -6.69 -10.83 8.76
N GLN A 108 -7.06 -11.09 10.01
CA GLN A 108 -7.49 -12.42 10.45
C GLN A 108 -8.79 -12.88 9.74
N ARG A 109 -9.77 -11.99 9.56
CA ARG A 109 -11.00 -12.28 8.82
C ARG A 109 -10.69 -12.70 7.38
N VAL A 110 -9.80 -11.96 6.70
CA VAL A 110 -9.34 -12.27 5.34
C VAL A 110 -8.72 -13.67 5.26
N GLN A 111 -7.80 -14.00 6.17
CA GLN A 111 -7.14 -15.31 6.21
C GLN A 111 -8.14 -16.46 6.38
N ARG A 112 -9.14 -16.30 7.26
CA ARG A 112 -10.18 -17.33 7.48
C ARG A 112 -11.04 -17.57 6.25
N THR A 113 -11.39 -16.52 5.50
CA THR A 113 -12.12 -16.68 4.22
C THR A 113 -11.31 -17.47 3.21
N ASN A 114 -10.00 -17.20 3.10
CA ASN A 114 -9.13 -17.88 2.15
C ASN A 114 -8.92 -19.37 2.52
N SER A 115 -8.82 -19.69 3.81
CA SER A 115 -8.71 -21.09 4.26
C SER A 115 -9.99 -21.90 4.02
N LYS A 116 -11.16 -21.25 4.05
CA LYS A 116 -12.45 -21.91 3.75
C LYS A 116 -12.63 -22.20 2.26
N THR A 117 -12.18 -21.32 1.38
CA THR A 117 -12.20 -21.59 -0.07
C THR A 117 -11.24 -22.73 -0.43
N LEU A 118 -10.04 -22.76 0.18
CA LEU A 118 -9.07 -23.85 0.01
C LEU A 118 -9.57 -25.23 0.52
N SER A 119 -10.41 -25.27 1.56
CA SER A 119 -10.99 -26.53 2.05
C SER A 119 -12.19 -27.00 1.22
N GLN A 120 -12.92 -26.08 0.59
CA GLN A 120 -14.01 -26.40 -0.34
C GLN A 120 -13.49 -26.90 -1.70
N ASP A 121 -12.35 -26.38 -2.19
CA ASP A 121 -11.71 -26.86 -3.43
C ASP A 121 -11.13 -28.28 -3.31
N LYS A 122 -10.74 -28.72 -2.11
CA LYS A 122 -10.29 -30.11 -1.88
C LYS A 122 -11.41 -31.13 -2.07
N ASN A 123 -12.68 -30.73 -1.95
CA ASN A 123 -13.83 -31.58 -2.25
C ASN A 123 -14.30 -31.49 -3.72
N GLN A 124 -13.74 -30.58 -4.52
CA GLN A 124 -14.00 -30.48 -5.97
C GLN A 124 -12.86 -31.05 -6.84
N LYS A 125 -11.76 -31.54 -6.24
CA LYS A 125 -10.71 -32.29 -6.96
C LYS A 125 -11.11 -33.75 -7.22
N ARG A 126 -12.18 -33.94 -7.98
CA ARG A 126 -12.43 -35.11 -8.82
C ARG A 126 -13.08 -34.55 -10.08
N ILE A 127 -12.47 -34.78 -11.25
CA ILE A 127 -12.81 -34.22 -12.60
C ILE A 127 -12.07 -32.88 -12.82
N LYS A 128 -11.06 -32.68 -13.69
CA LYS A 128 -10.60 -33.34 -14.92
C LYS A 128 -9.08 -33.46 -14.94
N LYS A 129 -8.61 -34.62 -15.41
CA LYS A 129 -7.25 -34.90 -15.85
C LYS A 129 -7.19 -34.51 -17.32
N GLY A 130 -6.29 -33.62 -17.71
CA GLY A 130 -6.06 -33.27 -19.10
C GLY A 130 -6.16 -31.78 -19.38
N GLU A 131 -5.06 -31.07 -19.14
CA GLU A 131 -4.63 -29.92 -19.93
C GLU A 131 -3.16 -29.68 -19.57
N SER A 132 -2.31 -30.42 -20.28
CA SER A 132 -0.89 -30.16 -20.42
C SER A 132 -0.70 -29.14 -21.53
N CYS A 133 -0.19 -27.94 -21.24
CA CYS A 133 0.72 -27.24 -22.16
C CYS A 133 1.26 -25.95 -21.55
N LEU A 134 2.58 -25.76 -21.66
CA LEU A 134 3.32 -24.49 -21.63
C LEU A 134 3.44 -23.75 -20.30
N LEU A 135 4.25 -24.31 -19.39
CA LEU A 135 5.04 -23.53 -18.44
C LEU A 135 6.36 -24.25 -18.21
N THR A 136 7.28 -24.11 -19.17
CA THR A 136 8.66 -24.52 -19.01
C THR A 136 9.54 -23.30 -19.18
N LYS A 137 10.44 -23.14 -18.21
CA LYS A 137 11.63 -22.27 -18.16
C LYS A 137 11.40 -20.84 -17.70
N LEU A 138 11.56 -20.63 -16.39
CA LEU A 138 12.40 -19.57 -15.82
C LEU A 138 12.89 -20.10 -14.45
N GLN A 139 14.17 -20.46 -14.38
CA GLN A 139 14.86 -20.79 -13.13
C GLN A 139 15.20 -19.49 -12.37
N PRO A 140 15.38 -19.53 -11.03
CA PRO A 140 15.68 -18.33 -10.25
C PRO A 140 17.15 -17.92 -10.41
N LEU A 141 17.40 -16.67 -10.78
CA LEU A 141 18.71 -16.02 -10.60
C LEU A 141 18.89 -15.72 -9.11
N ALA A 142 19.58 -16.63 -8.41
CA ALA A 142 20.18 -16.38 -7.12
C ALA A 142 21.60 -15.81 -7.31
N GLU A 143 21.99 -14.93 -6.39
CA GLU A 143 23.37 -14.52 -6.07
C GLU A 143 24.22 -13.91 -7.19
N LEU A 144 24.28 -12.58 -7.24
CA LEU A 144 25.40 -11.84 -7.83
C LEU A 144 26.25 -11.29 -6.70
N ASP A 145 27.46 -11.84 -6.61
CA ASP A 145 28.51 -11.52 -5.65
C ASP A 145 29.08 -10.11 -5.91
N LEU A 146 28.98 -9.23 -4.92
CA LEU A 146 29.30 -7.80 -5.00
C LEU A 146 30.81 -7.51 -4.94
N GLN A 147 31.68 -8.52 -4.99
CA GLN A 147 33.13 -8.36 -4.86
C GLN A 147 33.91 -8.31 -6.18
N GLN A 148 33.26 -8.39 -7.35
CA GLN A 148 33.94 -8.43 -8.66
C GLN A 148 33.71 -7.23 -9.59
N LEU A 149 33.15 -6.12 -9.11
CA LEU A 149 32.97 -4.92 -9.94
C LEU A 149 34.15 -3.95 -9.77
N GLU A 150 34.83 -3.66 -10.88
CA GLU A 150 35.99 -2.75 -10.97
C GLU A 150 35.66 -1.32 -10.49
N PRO A 151 36.62 -0.59 -9.88
CA PRO A 151 36.38 0.67 -9.15
C PRO A 151 35.88 1.87 -9.98
N SER A 152 35.82 1.77 -11.30
CA SER A 152 35.44 2.89 -12.19
C SER A 152 33.93 3.11 -12.32
N TYR A 153 33.08 2.23 -11.77
CA TYR A 153 31.61 2.41 -11.76
C TYR A 153 31.07 3.09 -10.50
N ARG A 154 31.94 3.70 -9.68
CA ARG A 154 31.56 4.19 -8.35
C ARG A 154 30.93 5.59 -8.32
N LEU A 155 30.90 6.34 -9.42
CA LEU A 155 30.36 7.71 -9.43
C LEU A 155 29.92 8.14 -10.83
N GLN A 156 28.85 7.52 -11.34
CA GLN A 156 28.04 8.10 -12.42
C GLN A 156 26.67 7.42 -12.43
N VAL A 157 25.90 7.65 -11.38
CA VAL A 157 24.44 7.51 -11.45
C VAL A 157 23.86 8.92 -11.36
N LEU A 158 24.29 9.76 -12.30
CA LEU A 158 23.51 10.91 -12.74
C LEU A 158 22.33 10.31 -13.49
N ILE A 159 21.19 10.17 -12.81
CA ILE A 159 19.95 9.68 -13.41
C ILE A 159 19.54 10.72 -14.45
N SER A 160 19.94 10.52 -15.71
CA SER A 160 19.38 11.26 -16.84
C SER A 160 17.87 11.04 -16.85
N ASN A 161 17.13 12.06 -17.30
CA ASN A 161 15.66 12.01 -17.29
C ASN A 161 15.08 10.83 -18.10
N GLU A 162 15.86 10.19 -18.98
CA GLU A 162 15.51 8.93 -19.66
C GLU A 162 15.36 7.73 -18.71
N GLN A 163 16.11 7.66 -17.61
CA GLN A 163 15.97 6.55 -16.65
C GLN A 163 14.75 6.68 -15.72
N LYS A 164 14.15 7.88 -15.60
CA LYS A 164 12.86 8.06 -14.92
C LYS A 164 11.71 7.44 -15.70
N GLU A 165 11.78 7.42 -17.03
CA GLU A 165 10.77 6.77 -17.88
C GLU A 165 10.87 5.23 -17.82
N LEU A 166 12.09 4.69 -17.77
CA LEU A 166 12.31 3.25 -17.52
C LEU A 166 11.81 2.81 -16.13
N LEU A 167 11.98 3.63 -15.08
CA LEU A 167 11.40 3.34 -13.75
C LEU A 167 9.85 3.35 -13.74
N CYS A 168 9.22 4.07 -14.67
CA CYS A 168 7.76 4.05 -14.84
C CYS A 168 7.29 2.74 -15.50
N GLN A 169 8.07 2.22 -16.46
CA GLN A 169 7.78 0.95 -17.14
C GLN A 169 8.01 -0.29 -16.23
N TYR A 170 8.93 -0.22 -15.26
CA TYR A 170 9.21 -1.30 -14.31
C TYR A 170 8.43 -1.21 -12.97
N SER A 171 7.42 -0.35 -12.89
CA SER A 171 6.64 -0.07 -11.66
C SER A 171 5.78 -1.24 -11.14
N ASN A 172 5.78 -2.40 -11.80
CA ASN A 172 5.11 -3.60 -11.31
C ASN A 172 5.99 -4.50 -10.42
N GLU A 173 7.32 -4.30 -10.34
CA GLU A 173 8.20 -5.18 -9.53
C GLU A 173 9.10 -4.49 -8.52
N PHE A 174 9.22 -3.16 -8.53
CA PHE A 174 9.97 -2.46 -7.47
C PHE A 174 9.14 -2.39 -6.17
N LYS A 175 9.45 -3.27 -5.22
CA LYS A 175 8.86 -3.24 -3.87
C LYS A 175 9.08 -1.85 -3.26
N TYR A 176 7.98 -1.14 -2.99
CA TYR A 176 7.94 0.21 -2.41
C TYR A 176 8.83 0.39 -1.16
N SER A 177 9.10 -0.70 -0.43
CA SER A 177 10.06 -0.75 0.67
C SER A 177 11.47 -0.32 0.27
N GLN A 178 11.92 -0.66 -0.94
CA GLN A 178 13.25 -0.30 -1.44
C GLN A 178 13.33 1.18 -1.82
N LEU A 179 12.28 1.73 -2.46
CA LEU A 179 12.19 3.17 -2.76
C LEU A 179 12.19 4.03 -1.49
N HIS A 180 11.49 3.60 -0.44
CA HIS A 180 11.52 4.29 0.86
C HIS A 180 12.92 4.22 1.51
N GLN A 181 13.59 3.06 1.47
CA GLN A 181 14.96 2.91 1.98
C GLN A 181 15.95 3.82 1.23
N ILE A 182 15.83 3.92 -0.09
CA ILE A 182 16.66 4.79 -0.93
C ILE A 182 16.43 6.26 -0.56
N LYS A 183 15.17 6.72 -0.46
CA LYS A 183 14.85 8.10 -0.05
C LYS A 183 15.35 8.43 1.37
N LYS A 184 15.25 7.48 2.29
CA LYS A 184 15.76 7.62 3.66
C LYS A 184 17.29 7.75 3.66
N ARG A 185 17.98 6.91 2.90
CA ARG A 185 19.45 6.95 2.77
C ARG A 185 19.91 8.25 2.12
N PHE A 186 19.22 8.71 1.09
CA PHE A 186 19.52 9.97 0.41
C PHE A 186 19.41 11.17 1.37
N ARG A 187 18.32 11.27 2.14
CA ARG A 187 18.16 12.31 3.17
C ARG A 187 19.24 12.25 4.25
N GLN A 188 19.64 11.05 4.66
CA GLN A 188 20.74 10.87 5.62
C GLN A 188 22.07 11.39 5.05
N LEU A 189 22.38 11.05 3.79
CA LEU A 189 23.61 11.50 3.14
C LEU A 189 23.64 13.03 2.95
N LEU A 190 22.51 13.65 2.59
CA LEU A 190 22.36 15.12 2.54
C LEU A 190 22.61 15.74 3.92
N SER A 191 22.02 15.18 4.99
CA SER A 191 22.21 15.69 6.35
C SER A 191 23.64 15.55 6.87
N MET A 192 24.40 14.62 6.31
CA MET A 192 25.82 14.40 6.61
C MET A 192 26.75 15.25 5.73
N GLY A 193 26.22 16.03 4.79
CA GLY A 193 27.02 16.80 3.82
C GLY A 193 27.83 15.92 2.85
N LEU A 194 27.46 14.65 2.69
CA LEU A 194 28.16 13.71 1.81
C LEU A 194 27.71 13.80 0.35
N ILE A 195 26.58 14.48 0.12
CA ILE A 195 26.03 14.79 -1.19
C ILE A 195 25.43 16.20 -1.12
N GLU A 196 25.52 16.93 -2.23
CA GLU A 196 24.95 18.28 -2.38
C GLU A 196 23.65 18.20 -3.19
N ASP A 197 22.68 19.04 -2.84
CA ASP A 197 21.42 19.14 -3.58
C ASP A 197 21.59 20.13 -4.74
N GLU A 198 21.91 19.64 -5.94
CA GLU A 198 22.04 20.46 -7.15
C GLU A 198 20.68 20.88 -7.74
N GLY A 199 19.66 21.07 -6.90
CA GLY A 199 18.34 21.56 -7.28
C GLY A 199 18.25 23.09 -7.24
N ARG A 200 18.67 23.77 -8.31
CA ARG A 200 18.25 25.15 -8.64
C ARG A 200 17.62 25.22 -10.02
#